data_AF-A0A1F4YMK5-F1
#
_entry.id   AF-A0A1F4YMK5-F1
#
_cell.length_a   1.000
_cell.length_b   1.000
_cell.length_c   1.000
_cell.angle_alpha   90.00
_cell.angle_beta   90.00
_cell.angle_gamma   90.00
#
_symmetry.space_group_name_H-M   'P 1'
#
loop_
_entity.id
_entity.type
_entity.pdbx_description
1 polymer ?
#
loop_
_entity_poly.entity_id
_entity_poly.type
_entity_poly.pdbx_seq_one_letter_code
_entity_poly.pdbx_strand_id
1 'polypeptide(L)'
;MSMTGDDRLAGKTARAILRWFDLYIDEFNEMTRRARRRFESRDWKGRHSDTLERLDLYDKILDRLAPDIKSLIGERVCEKSLWTSIRKRFSALIEHRFDADRARTSYNSVTRKNLLHGRN
;
A
#
# COMPACT_ATOMS: atom_id res chain seq x y z
N MET A 1 -1.22 -1.99 31.89
CA MET A 1 -0.76 -0.64 31.51
C MET A 1 0.21 -0.69 30.30
N SER A 2 -0.15 -1.41 29.21
CA SER A 2 0.66 -1.59 27.99
C SER A 2 0.10 -0.87 26.74
N MET A 3 -0.96 -0.07 26.88
CA MET A 3 -1.67 0.54 25.74
C MET A 3 -0.82 1.50 24.89
N THR A 4 0.24 2.10 25.43
CA THR A 4 1.04 3.12 24.72
C THR A 4 2.02 2.53 23.71
N GLY A 5 2.57 1.33 23.97
CA GLY A 5 3.51 0.66 23.06
C GLY A 5 2.83 0.17 21.79
N ASP A 6 1.71 -0.53 21.95
CA ASP A 6 0.91 -1.08 20.85
C ASP A 6 0.30 0.01 19.98
N ASP A 7 -0.17 1.09 20.60
CA ASP A 7 -0.74 2.21 19.88
C ASP A 7 0.31 2.97 19.05
N ARG A 8 1.52 3.15 19.60
CA ARG A 8 2.65 3.74 18.87
C ARG A 8 3.08 2.86 17.71
N LEU A 9 3.15 1.55 17.92
CA LEU A 9 3.48 0.58 16.87
C LEU A 9 2.43 0.56 15.76
N ALA A 10 1.14 0.55 16.14
CA ALA A 10 0.02 0.63 15.21
C ALA A 10 0.07 1.92 14.38
N GLY A 11 0.36 3.06 15.01
CA GLY A 11 0.53 4.34 14.31
C GLY A 11 1.71 4.36 13.35
N LYS A 12 2.87 3.79 13.73
CA LYS A 12 4.04 3.66 12.82
C LYS A 12 3.72 2.80 11.61
N THR A 13 3.06 1.67 11.83
CA THR A 13 2.70 0.72 10.78
C THR A 13 1.65 1.32 9.84
N ALA A 14 0.63 1.99 10.37
CA ALA A 14 -0.37 2.71 9.57
C ALA A 14 0.28 3.76 8.65
N ARG A 15 1.26 4.53 9.15
CA ARG A 15 2.01 5.48 8.31
C ARG A 15 2.87 4.79 7.25
N ALA A 16 3.45 3.63 7.56
CA ALA A 16 4.20 2.86 6.56
C ALA A 16 3.29 2.37 5.42
N ILE A 17 2.10 1.87 5.74
CA ILE A 17 1.10 1.47 4.74
C ILE A 17 0.62 2.67 3.92
N LEU A 18 0.43 3.83 4.56
CA LEU A 18 0.03 5.05 3.85
C LEU A 18 1.13 5.51 2.88
N ARG A 19 2.40 5.51 3.30
CA ARG A 19 3.53 5.84 2.40
C ARG A 19 3.60 4.89 1.20
N TRP A 20 3.37 3.59 1.42
CA TRP A 20 3.29 2.62 0.33
C TRP A 20 2.17 2.97 -0.66
N PHE A 21 1.00 3.38 -0.15
CA PHE A 21 -0.11 3.80 -1.00
C PHE A 21 0.21 5.09 -1.78
N ASP A 22 0.80 6.09 -1.13
CA ASP A 22 1.19 7.34 -1.79
C ASP A 22 2.20 7.08 -2.93
N LEU A 23 3.23 6.24 -2.69
CA LEU A 23 4.17 5.83 -3.73
C LEU A 23 3.49 5.12 -4.90
N TYR A 24 2.52 4.23 -4.62
CA TYR A 24 1.75 3.58 -5.67
C TYR A 24 0.94 4.60 -6.50
N ILE A 25 0.33 5.60 -5.86
CA ILE A 25 -0.43 6.64 -6.54
C ILE A 25 0.49 7.50 -7.43
N ASP A 26 1.66 7.88 -6.93
CA ASP A 26 2.62 8.69 -7.67
C ASP A 26 3.10 7.97 -8.93
N GLU A 27 3.52 6.70 -8.81
CA GLU A 27 3.95 5.88 -9.95
C GLU A 27 2.81 5.67 -10.96
N PHE A 28 1.61 5.37 -10.46
CA PHE A 28 0.43 5.19 -11.31
C PHE A 28 0.08 6.47 -12.08
N ASN A 29 0.23 7.64 -11.45
CA ASN A 29 0.01 8.93 -12.09
C ASN A 29 1.07 9.23 -13.16
N GLU A 30 2.34 8.92 -12.90
CA GLU A 30 3.39 9.09 -13.93
C GLU A 30 3.16 8.17 -15.14
N MET A 31 2.76 6.91 -14.90
CA MET A 31 2.35 6.01 -15.98
C MET A 31 1.18 6.57 -16.79
N THR A 32 0.19 7.17 -16.12
CA THR A 32 -0.97 7.80 -16.77
C THR A 32 -0.56 9.01 -17.61
N ARG A 33 0.38 9.84 -17.12
CA ARG A 33 0.96 10.95 -17.89
C ARG A 33 1.77 10.46 -19.09
N ARG A 34 2.56 9.39 -18.94
CA ARG A 34 3.31 8.76 -20.03
C ARG A 34 2.40 8.19 -21.12
N ALA A 35 1.30 7.55 -20.72
CA ALA A 35 0.32 6.99 -21.65
C ALA A 35 -0.28 8.06 -22.58
N ARG A 36 -0.55 9.28 -22.05
CA ARG A 36 -1.00 10.41 -22.85
C ARG A 36 0.02 10.79 -23.93
N ARG A 37 1.29 10.97 -23.55
CA ARG A 37 2.37 11.29 -24.49
C ARG A 37 2.51 10.23 -25.60
N ARG A 38 2.44 8.95 -25.23
CA ARG A 38 2.53 7.83 -26.18
C ARG A 38 1.34 7.72 -27.12
N PHE A 39 0.15 8.10 -26.65
CA PHE A 39 -1.03 8.19 -27.50
C PHE A 39 -0.85 9.30 -28.55
N GLU A 40 -0.45 10.49 -28.11
CA GLU A 40 -0.21 11.65 -28.99
C GLU A 40 0.89 11.35 -30.03
N SER A 41 1.92 10.58 -29.66
CA SER A 41 3.00 10.15 -30.57
C SER A 41 2.72 8.88 -31.38
N ARG A 42 1.53 8.26 -31.24
CA ARG A 42 1.17 6.97 -31.87
C ARG A 42 2.14 5.81 -31.54
N ASP A 43 2.77 5.85 -30.37
CA ASP A 43 3.66 4.80 -29.89
C ASP A 43 2.86 3.62 -29.32
N TRP A 44 2.44 2.73 -30.22
CA TRP A 44 1.62 1.56 -29.87
C TRP A 44 2.38 0.49 -29.10
N LYS A 45 3.68 0.32 -29.38
CA LYS A 45 4.54 -0.63 -28.65
C LYS A 45 4.73 -0.17 -27.21
N GLY A 46 4.96 1.13 -26.99
CA GLY A 46 5.02 1.71 -25.67
C GLY A 46 3.72 1.53 -24.88
N ARG A 47 2.55 1.73 -25.50
CA ARG A 47 1.26 1.48 -24.82
C ARG A 47 1.10 0.04 -24.32
N HIS A 48 1.57 -0.95 -25.09
CA HIS A 48 1.52 -2.35 -24.65
C HIS A 48 2.43 -2.56 -23.43
N SER A 49 3.64 -2.02 -23.46
CA SER A 49 4.57 -2.06 -22.31
C SER A 49 3.99 -1.40 -21.06
N ASP A 50 3.30 -0.26 -21.18
CA ASP A 50 2.67 0.42 -20.04
C ASP A 50 1.57 -0.42 -19.40
N THR A 51 0.81 -1.14 -20.22
CA THR A 51 -0.26 -2.02 -19.72
C THR A 51 0.33 -3.13 -18.84
N LEU A 52 1.41 -3.77 -19.30
CA LEU A 52 2.09 -4.81 -18.54
C LEU A 52 2.69 -4.27 -17.24
N GLU A 53 3.40 -3.14 -17.32
CA GLU A 53 3.99 -2.52 -16.14
C GLU A 53 2.92 -2.13 -15.10
N ARG A 54 1.74 -1.70 -15.54
CA ARG A 54 0.64 -1.27 -14.67
C ARG A 54 -0.03 -2.45 -13.98
N LEU A 55 -0.12 -3.60 -14.65
CA LEU A 55 -0.60 -4.85 -14.04
C LEU A 55 0.33 -5.28 -12.90
N ASP A 56 1.64 -5.13 -13.08
CA ASP A 56 2.62 -5.53 -12.07
C ASP A 56 2.86 -4.49 -10.96
N LEU A 57 2.47 -3.22 -11.19
CA LEU A 57 2.86 -2.09 -10.33
C LEU A 57 2.50 -2.33 -8.86
N TYR A 58 1.31 -2.86 -8.62
CA TYR A 58 0.83 -3.12 -7.27
C TYR A 58 1.76 -4.10 -6.52
N ASP A 59 2.06 -5.24 -7.13
CA ASP A 59 2.90 -6.26 -6.51
C ASP A 59 4.34 -5.79 -6.35
N LYS A 60 4.90 -5.09 -7.35
CA LYS A 60 6.24 -4.51 -7.27
C LYS A 60 6.40 -3.56 -6.09
N ILE A 61 5.46 -2.64 -5.91
CA ILE A 61 5.52 -1.67 -4.79
C ILE A 61 5.29 -2.38 -3.46
N LEU A 62 4.41 -3.38 -3.41
CA LEU A 62 4.14 -4.15 -2.20
C LEU A 62 5.32 -5.03 -1.77
N ASP A 63 5.99 -5.69 -2.71
CA ASP A 63 7.15 -6.53 -2.41
C ASP A 63 8.34 -5.69 -1.93
N ARG A 64 8.45 -4.43 -2.35
CA ARG A 64 9.45 -3.47 -1.84
C ARG A 64 9.23 -3.09 -0.39
N LEU A 65 7.97 -2.95 0.06
CA LEU A 65 7.65 -2.40 1.40
C LEU A 65 7.11 -3.44 2.39
N ALA A 66 6.78 -4.64 1.95
CA ALA A 66 6.40 -5.75 2.83
C ALA A 66 7.52 -6.13 3.83
N PRO A 67 8.81 -6.16 3.47
CA PRO A 67 9.90 -6.40 4.43
C PRO A 67 9.94 -5.36 5.54
N ASP A 68 9.72 -4.08 5.23
CA ASP A 68 9.70 -3.00 6.22
C ASP A 68 8.53 -3.17 7.21
N ILE A 69 7.35 -3.50 6.70
CA ILE A 69 6.17 -3.77 7.54
C ILE A 69 6.44 -4.98 8.44
N LYS A 70 6.99 -6.07 7.89
CA LYS A 70 7.35 -7.27 8.65
C LYS A 70 8.41 -6.96 9.71
N SER A 71 9.44 -6.17 9.39
CA SER A 71 10.47 -5.77 10.35
C SER A 71 9.91 -4.88 11.45
N LEU A 72 8.87 -4.08 11.18
CA LEU A 72 8.25 -3.20 12.16
C LEU A 72 7.43 -3.98 13.20
N ILE A 73 6.63 -4.95 12.76
CA ILE A 73 5.68 -5.67 13.64
C ILE A 73 6.13 -7.09 14.02
N GLY A 74 7.16 -7.64 13.38
CA GLY A 74 7.74 -8.94 13.68
C GLY A 74 6.72 -10.08 13.67
N GLU A 75 6.84 -10.98 14.65
CA GLU A 75 5.93 -12.12 14.87
C GLU A 75 4.48 -11.68 15.12
N ARG A 76 4.27 -10.44 15.55
CA ARG A 76 2.95 -9.86 15.80
C ARG A 76 2.17 -9.58 14.51
N VAL A 77 2.76 -9.86 13.34
CA VAL A 77 2.06 -9.86 12.05
C VAL A 77 0.81 -10.76 12.04
N CYS A 78 0.75 -11.77 12.90
CA CYS A 78 -0.41 -12.66 13.03
C CYS A 78 -1.46 -12.16 14.06
N GLU A 79 -1.17 -11.11 14.82
CA GLU A 79 -2.07 -10.60 15.87
C GLU A 79 -3.21 -9.77 15.28
N LYS A 80 -4.44 -10.32 15.32
CA LYS A 80 -5.65 -9.62 14.84
C LYS A 80 -5.93 -8.31 15.59
N SER A 81 -5.61 -8.25 16.89
CA SER A 81 -5.77 -7.05 17.73
C SER A 81 -4.87 -5.90 17.28
N LEU A 82 -3.63 -6.21 16.88
CA LEU A 82 -2.71 -5.23 16.32
C LEU A 82 -3.23 -4.70 14.98
N TRP A 83 -3.66 -5.57 14.06
CA TRP A 83 -4.25 -5.14 12.77
C TRP A 83 -5.53 -4.32 12.91
N THR A 84 -6.31 -4.55 13.97
CA THR A 84 -7.48 -3.73 14.29
C THR A 84 -7.06 -2.32 14.72
N SER A 85 -6.02 -2.23 15.55
CA SER A 85 -5.44 -0.95 15.99
C SER A 85 -4.80 -0.19 14.83
N ILE A 86 -4.06 -0.89 13.95
CA ILE A 86 -3.50 -0.32 12.71
C ILE A 86 -4.62 0.22 11.83
N ARG A 87 -5.71 -0.54 11.63
CA ARG A 87 -6.86 -0.10 10.82
C ARG A 87 -7.47 1.18 11.37
N LYS A 88 -7.68 1.28 12.69
CA LYS A 88 -8.21 2.49 13.32
C LYS A 88 -7.31 3.69 13.08
N ARG A 89 -5.99 3.53 13.26
CA ARG A 89 -4.99 4.58 13.02
C ARG A 89 -4.91 4.96 11.55
N PHE A 90 -4.98 4.00 10.64
CA PHE A 90 -4.98 4.23 9.20
C PHE A 90 -6.23 5.00 8.75
N SER A 91 -7.42 4.59 9.20
CA SER A 91 -8.68 5.29 8.89
C SER A 91 -8.63 6.76 9.30
N ALA A 92 -8.09 7.07 10.49
CA ALA A 92 -7.91 8.45 10.95
C ALA A 92 -6.92 9.25 10.08
N LEU A 93 -5.86 8.62 9.56
CA LEU A 93 -4.89 9.30 8.68
C LEU A 93 -5.48 9.69 7.31
N ILE A 94 -6.49 8.94 6.83
CA ILE A 94 -7.05 9.14 5.49
C ILE A 94 -8.41 9.86 5.50
N GLU A 95 -8.96 10.19 6.67
CA GLU A 95 -10.34 10.68 6.84
C GLU A 95 -10.66 11.89 5.96
N HIS A 96 -9.72 12.81 5.79
CA HIS A 96 -9.89 14.04 5.02
C HIS A 96 -9.23 14.00 3.63
N ARG A 97 -8.80 12.82 3.16
CA ARG A 97 -8.20 12.68 1.84
C ARG A 97 -9.27 12.52 0.76
N PHE A 98 -9.05 13.13 -0.40
CA PHE A 98 -9.93 12.98 -1.56
C PHE A 98 -9.96 11.55 -2.12
N ASP A 99 -8.90 10.76 -1.88
CA ASP A 99 -8.72 9.38 -2.35
C ASP A 99 -8.90 8.35 -1.23
N ALA A 100 -9.59 8.70 -0.14
CA ALA A 100 -9.76 7.87 1.05
C ALA A 100 -10.30 6.45 0.75
N ASP A 101 -11.30 6.32 -0.14
CA ASP A 101 -11.88 5.01 -0.47
C ASP A 101 -10.90 4.10 -1.22
N ARG A 102 -10.04 4.68 -2.07
CA ARG A 102 -8.94 3.94 -2.70
C ARG A 102 -7.92 3.52 -1.65
N ALA A 103 -7.51 4.43 -0.76
CA ALA A 103 -6.58 4.12 0.31
C ALA A 103 -7.10 2.98 1.21
N ARG A 104 -8.38 3.02 1.59
CA ARG A 104 -9.05 1.98 2.39
C ARG A 104 -9.08 0.63 1.68
N THR A 105 -9.35 0.62 0.38
CA THR A 105 -9.35 -0.61 -0.42
C THR A 105 -7.96 -1.21 -0.49
N SER A 106 -6.94 -0.38 -0.72
CA SER A 106 -5.55 -0.80 -0.77
C SER A 106 -5.07 -1.40 0.56
N TYR A 107 -5.48 -0.83 1.70
CA TYR A 107 -5.22 -1.40 3.02
C TYR A 107 -5.72 -2.84 3.16
N ASN A 108 -6.93 -3.12 2.69
CA ASN A 108 -7.50 -4.48 2.76
C ASN A 108 -6.65 -5.47 1.95
N SER A 109 -6.15 -5.05 0.78
CA SER A 109 -5.29 -5.88 -0.07
C SER A 109 -3.92 -6.16 0.57
N VAL A 110 -3.29 -5.16 1.20
CA VAL A 110 -2.03 -5.32 1.96
C VAL A 110 -2.23 -6.29 3.14
N THR A 111 -3.34 -6.14 3.87
CA THR A 111 -3.66 -6.99 5.02
C THR A 111 -3.84 -8.44 4.58
N ARG A 112 -4.54 -8.69 3.47
CA ARG A 112 -4.68 -10.05 2.91
C ARG A 112 -3.33 -10.62 2.50
N LYS A 113 -2.48 -9.90 1.78
CA LYS A 113 -1.15 -10.42 1.37
C LYS A 113 -0.29 -10.76 2.59
N ASN A 114 -0.23 -9.90 3.59
CA ASN A 114 0.58 -10.17 4.79
C ASN A 114 0.02 -11.29 5.68
N LEU A 115 -1.31 -11.38 5.86
CA LEU A 115 -1.94 -12.46 6.63
C LEU A 115 -1.98 -13.82 5.90
N LEU A 116 -1.89 -13.83 4.57
CA LEU A 116 -1.84 -15.05 3.77
C LEU A 116 -0.42 -15.61 3.66
N HIS A 117 0.60 -14.75 3.53
CA HIS A 117 2.01 -15.19 3.48
C HIS A 117 2.64 -15.38 4.87
N GLY A 118 1.96 -14.96 5.96
CA GLY A 118 2.36 -15.24 7.34
C GLY A 118 1.90 -16.61 7.85
N ARG A 119 1.15 -17.36 7.04
CA ARG A 119 0.87 -18.78 7.24
C ARG A 119 1.95 -19.56 6.50
N ASN A 120 3.02 -19.88 7.21
CA ASN A 120 3.89 -21.00 6.81
C ASN A 120 3.17 -22.30 7.19
#